data_AF-A0A4Y9M3A3-F1
#
_entry.id   AF-A0A4Y9M3A3-F1
#
_cell.length_a   1.000
_cell.length_b   1.000
_cell.length_c   1.000
_cell.angle_alpha   90.00
_cell.angle_beta   90.00
_cell.angle_gamma   90.00
#
_symmetry.space_group_name_H-M   'P 1'
#
loop_
_entity.id
_entity.type
_entity.pdbx_description
1 polymer ?
#
loop_
_entity_poly.entity_id
_entity_poly.type
_entity_poly.pdbx_seq_one_letter_code
_entity_poly.pdbx_strand_id
1 'polypeptide(L)' 'MGGKKIASASGKWMPSLDPYHNENWCEIPDSGPQDVDAAVAAAKTAFRMRLT' A
#
# COMPACT_ATOMS: atom_id res chain seq x y z
N MET A 1 -3.70 0.07 4.72
CA MET A 1 -5.06 -0.40 4.39
C MET A 1 -6.07 0.04 5.44
N GLY A 2 -7.33 0.24 5.07
CA GLY A 2 -8.40 0.58 6.02
C GLY A 2 -8.13 1.86 6.82
N GLY A 3 -7.58 2.89 6.17
CA GLY A 3 -7.23 4.17 6.83
C GLY A 3 -5.88 4.18 7.56
N LYS A 4 -5.10 3.09 7.52
CA LYS A 4 -3.79 2.99 8.19
C LYS A 4 -2.64 2.84 7.19
N LYS A 5 -1.46 3.38 7.53
CA LYS A 5 -0.18 3.04 6.88
C LYS A 5 0.29 1.69 7.41
N ILE A 6 0.70 0.80 6.52
CA ILE A 6 1.17 -0.55 6.86
C ILE A 6 2.29 -0.97 5.90
N ALA A 7 3.10 -1.94 6.31
CA ALA A 7 4.09 -2.58 5.44
C ALA A 7 3.43 -3.57 4.46
N SER A 8 4.19 -4.01 3.46
CA SER A 8 3.79 -5.06 2.51
C SER A 8 3.55 -6.38 3.25
N ALA A 9 2.53 -7.13 2.83
CA ALA A 9 2.26 -8.47 3.36
C ALA A 9 3.44 -9.44 3.19
N SER A 10 4.26 -9.23 2.14
CA SER A 10 5.47 -10.02 1.91
C SER A 10 6.68 -9.58 2.74
N GLY A 11 6.59 -8.43 3.43
CA GLY A 11 7.70 -7.78 4.11
C GLY A 11 8.71 -7.11 3.16
N LYS A 12 8.51 -7.18 1.84
CA LYS A 12 9.40 -6.57 0.84
C LYS A 12 9.19 -5.06 0.75
N TRP A 13 10.28 -4.40 0.40
CA TRP A 13 10.37 -2.96 0.16
C TRP A 13 11.09 -2.73 -1.17
N MET A 14 10.76 -1.63 -1.84
CA MET A 14 11.42 -1.20 -3.07
C MET A 14 11.86 0.27 -2.96
N PRO A 15 12.97 0.65 -3.62
CA PRO A 15 13.45 2.02 -3.62
C PRO A 15 12.58 2.92 -4.49
N SER A 16 12.29 4.12 -3.98
CA SER A 16 11.78 5.25 -4.75
C SER A 16 12.96 6.13 -5.13
N LEU A 17 13.24 6.25 -6.43
CA LEU A 17 14.38 7.00 -6.92
C LEU A 17 14.05 8.48 -7.08
N ASP A 18 14.98 9.35 -6.67
CA ASP A 18 15.03 10.75 -7.06
C ASP A 18 15.56 10.83 -8.52
N PRO A 19 14.76 11.28 -9.49
CA PRO A 19 15.19 11.35 -10.89
C PRO A 19 16.22 12.47 -11.17
N TYR A 20 16.35 13.46 -10.29
CA TYR A 20 17.30 14.56 -10.46
C TYR A 20 18.70 14.16 -9.99
N HIS A 21 18.81 13.52 -8.82
CA HIS A 21 20.09 13.05 -8.27
C HIS A 21 20.44 11.60 -8.65
N ASN A 22 19.47 10.82 -9.17
CA ASN A 22 19.58 9.38 -9.42
C ASN A 22 20.00 8.58 -8.17
N GLU A 23 19.44 8.95 -7.03
CA GLU A 23 19.70 8.34 -5.72
C GLU A 23 18.40 7.76 -5.13
N ASN A 24 18.53 6.83 -4.17
CA ASN A 24 17.37 6.33 -3.43
C ASN A 24 16.87 7.41 -2.46
N TRP A 25 15.65 7.90 -2.68
CA TRP A 25 15.01 8.85 -1.78
C TRP A 25 14.44 8.12 -0.57
N CYS A 26 13.66 7.06 -0.78
CA CYS A 26 13.05 6.31 0.31
C CYS A 26 12.64 4.90 -0.10
N GLU A 27 12.44 4.04 0.89
CA GLU A 27 11.83 2.73 0.70
C GLU A 27 10.29 2.83 0.76
N ILE A 28 9.62 2.20 -0.19
CA ILE A 28 8.16 2.05 -0.21
C ILE A 28 7.77 0.56 -0.17
N PRO A 29 6.60 0.19 0.40
CA PRO A 29 6.17 -1.20 0.43
C PRO A 29 6.02 -1.79 -0.98
N ASP A 30 6.70 -2.90 -1.24
CA ASP A 30 6.55 -3.67 -2.48
C ASP A 30 5.27 -4.52 -2.37
N SER A 31 4.14 -3.88 -2.69
CA SER A 31 2.81 -4.44 -2.44
C SER A 31 2.43 -5.48 -3.50
N GLY A 32 2.03 -6.66 -3.04
CA GLY A 32 1.67 -7.80 -3.88
C GLY A 32 0.16 -8.07 -3.99
N PRO A 33 -0.25 -9.18 -4.62
CA PRO A 33 -1.66 -9.56 -4.77
C PRO A 33 -2.44 -9.59 -3.45
N GLN A 34 -1.82 -10.07 -2.36
CA GLN A 34 -2.43 -10.14 -1.04
C GLN A 34 -2.76 -8.75 -0.48
N ASP A 35 -1.88 -7.77 -0.73
CA ASP A 35 -2.10 -6.39 -0.32
C ASP A 35 -3.27 -5.78 -1.10
N VAL A 36 -3.36 -6.07 -2.39
CA VAL A 36 -4.47 -5.64 -3.24
C VAL A 36 -5.79 -6.21 -2.74
N ASP A 37 -5.85 -7.51 -2.47
CA ASP A 37 -7.06 -8.17 -1.96
C ASP A 37 -7.54 -7.55 -0.64
N ALA A 38 -6.62 -7.32 0.29
CA ALA A 38 -6.92 -6.69 1.57
C ALA A 38 -7.38 -5.22 1.42
N ALA A 39 -6.78 -4.47 0.49
CA ALA A 39 -7.20 -3.10 0.18
C ALA A 39 -8.62 -3.06 -0.42
N VAL A 40 -8.93 -3.95 -1.36
CA VAL A 40 -10.26 -4.08 -1.98
C VAL A 40 -11.31 -4.50 -0.94
N ALA A 41 -11.00 -5.46 -0.08
CA ALA A 41 -11.90 -5.90 0.98
C ALA A 41 -12.22 -4.75 1.96
N ALA A 42 -11.19 -3.98 2.37
CA ALA A 42 -11.37 -2.82 3.22
C ALA A 42 -12.25 -1.74 2.57
N ALA A 43 -12.02 -1.45 1.28
CA ALA A 43 -12.82 -0.49 0.52
C ALA A 43 -14.29 -0.94 0.41
N LYS A 44 -14.55 -2.21 0.11
CA LYS A 44 -15.91 -2.78 0.06
C LYS A 44 -16.63 -2.66 1.40
N THR A 45 -15.94 -2.93 2.51
CA THR A 45 -16.51 -2.79 3.85
C THR A 45 -16.85 -1.34 4.18
N ALA A 46 -15.93 -0.41 3.93
CA ALA A 46 -16.17 1.01 4.14
C ALA A 46 -17.34 1.54 3.30
N PHE A 47 -17.44 1.11 2.04
CA PHE A 47 -18.56 1.46 1.16
C PHE A 47 -19.90 1.01 1.74
N ARG A 48 -20.01 -0.24 2.19
CA ARG A 48 -21.25 -0.76 2.81
C ARG A 48 -21.60 -0.03 4.10
N MET A 49 -20.62 0.28 4.95
CA MET A 49 -20.82 1.01 6.20
C MET A 49 -21.30 2.46 5.98
N ARG A 50 -21.05 3.04 4.80
CA ARG A 50 -21.51 4.40 4.47
C ARG A 50 -22.95 4.44 3.94
N LEU A 51 -23.53 3.30 3.55
CA LEU A 51 -24.90 3.19 3.06
C LEU A 51 -25.92 2.74 4.12
N THR A 52 -25.49 2.57 5.37
CA THR A 52 -26.32 2.20 6.53
C THR A 52 -26.25 3.29 7.58
#